data_AF-B7IYP8-F1
#
_entry.id   AF-B7IYP8-F1
#
_cell.length_a   1.000
_cell.length_b   1.000
_cell.length_c   1.000
_cell.angle_alpha   90.00
_cell.angle_beta   90.00
_cell.angle_gamma   90.00
#
_symmetry.space_group_name_H-M   'P 1'
#
loop_
_entity.id
_entity.type
_entity.pdbx_description
1 polymer ?
#
loop_
_entity_poly.entity_id
_entity_poly.type
_entity_poly.pdbx_seq_one_letter_code
_entity_poly.pdbx_strand_id
1 'polypeptide(L)'
;MYSLLSLLSMFIMIILIILVIHGIVTMMDRDSWIKGTLITISVMLGSVSCYFIYSEGRSADAAIIESYKQEAKIQENNQVEQYKLVADKLQTQVDKVILEDIEDYKKVTTDKGIYKLTLLYDDTGRLKGIDTLEKIY
;
A
#
# COMPACT_ATOMS: atom_id res chain seq x y z
N MET A 1 -2.48 -8.41 3.24
CA MET A 1 -2.12 -8.75 4.65
C MET A 1 -3.35 -8.64 5.54
N TYR A 2 -4.15 -7.60 5.34
CA TYR A 2 -5.40 -7.38 6.06
C TYR A 2 -6.48 -8.39 5.70
N SER A 3 -6.48 -8.93 4.48
CA SER A 3 -7.39 -10.03 4.10
C SER A 3 -7.11 -11.33 4.86
N LEU A 4 -5.86 -11.60 5.26
CA LEU A 4 -5.52 -12.79 6.04
C LEU A 4 -5.98 -12.63 7.49
N LEU A 5 -5.76 -11.45 8.06
CA LEU A 5 -6.23 -11.07 9.39
C LEU A 5 -7.76 -11.05 9.48
N SER A 6 -8.45 -10.55 8.45
CA SER A 6 -9.92 -10.57 8.39
C SER A 6 -10.45 -11.99 8.33
N LEU A 7 -9.80 -12.88 7.58
CA LEU A 7 -10.16 -14.30 7.47
C LEU A 7 -9.96 -15.04 8.81
N LEU A 8 -8.85 -14.78 9.52
CA LEU A 8 -8.64 -15.27 10.88
C LEU A 8 -9.71 -14.75 11.85
N SER A 9 -10.05 -13.47 11.77
CA SER A 9 -11.10 -12.86 12.59
C SER A 9 -12.48 -13.48 12.32
N MET A 10 -12.78 -13.84 11.06
CA MET A 10 -14.02 -14.56 10.71
C MET A 10 -14.06 -15.94 11.37
N PHE A 11 -12.95 -16.70 11.36
CA PHE A 11 -12.90 -18.01 12.02
C PHE A 11 -13.15 -17.91 13.52
N ILE A 12 -12.54 -16.92 14.18
CA ILE A 12 -12.76 -16.66 15.61
C ILE A 12 -14.24 -16.32 15.86
N MET A 13 -14.85 -15.47 15.03
CA MET A 13 -16.27 -15.15 15.17
C MET A 13 -17.18 -16.37 14.97
N ILE A 14 -16.88 -17.25 14.02
CA ILE A 14 -17.65 -18.49 13.82
C ILE A 14 -17.58 -19.36 15.08
N ILE A 15 -16.40 -19.51 15.67
CA ILE A 15 -16.22 -20.26 16.92
C ILE A 15 -17.05 -19.63 18.04
N LEU A 16 -17.03 -18.30 18.18
CA LEU A 16 -17.82 -17.58 19.18
C LEU A 16 -19.33 -17.78 18.98
N ILE A 17 -19.82 -17.73 17.74
CA ILE A 17 -21.24 -17.99 17.42
C ILE A 17 -21.62 -19.41 17.84
N ILE A 18 -20.78 -20.40 17.56
CA ILE A 18 -21.03 -21.79 17.97
C ILE A 18 -21.09 -21.91 19.49
N LEU A 19 -20.20 -21.25 20.23
CA LEU A 19 -20.22 -21.24 21.69
C LEU A 19 -21.49 -20.59 22.26
N VAL A 20 -21.94 -19.48 21.66
CA VAL A 20 -23.20 -18.82 22.05
C VAL A 20 -24.40 -19.72 21.80
N ILE A 21 -24.47 -20.36 20.62
CA ILE A 21 -25.53 -21.32 20.31
C ILE A 21 -25.53 -22.48 21.30
N HIS A 22 -24.35 -23.04 21.60
CA HIS A 22 -24.20 -24.12 22.57
C HIS A 22 -24.71 -23.70 23.95
N GLY A 23 -24.38 -22.48 24.40
CA GLY A 23 -24.90 -21.91 25.65
C GLY A 23 -26.43 -21.78 25.65
N ILE A 24 -27.03 -21.27 24.58
CA ILE A 24 -28.50 -21.13 24.46
C ILE A 24 -29.19 -22.50 24.55
N VAL A 25 -28.63 -23.51 23.89
CA VAL A 25 -29.21 -24.86 23.86
C VAL A 25 -29.12 -25.53 25.24
N THR A 26 -27.96 -25.45 25.90
CA THR A 26 -27.64 -26.23 27.10
C THR A 26 -28.03 -25.56 28.42
N MET A 27 -27.94 -24.24 28.52
CA MET A 27 -28.07 -23.51 29.78
C MET A 27 -29.41 -22.78 29.93
N MET A 28 -30.11 -22.53 28.82
CA MET A 28 -31.32 -21.73 28.84
C MET A 28 -32.54 -22.64 29.04
N ASP A 29 -33.28 -22.47 30.15
CA ASP A 29 -34.53 -23.19 30.36
C ASP A 29 -35.72 -22.33 29.88
N ARG A 30 -36.00 -22.43 28.57
CA ARG A 30 -37.00 -21.65 27.85
C ARG A 30 -37.63 -22.51 26.77
N ASP A 31 -38.81 -22.10 26.33
CA ASP A 31 -39.51 -22.73 25.21
C ASP A 31 -38.62 -22.84 23.97
N SER A 32 -38.77 -23.95 23.25
CA SER A 32 -38.01 -24.26 22.05
C SER A 32 -38.13 -23.18 20.98
N TRP A 33 -39.29 -22.51 20.89
CA TRP A 33 -39.51 -21.40 19.96
C TRP A 33 -38.59 -20.21 20.26
N ILE A 34 -38.44 -19.83 21.54
CA ILE A 34 -37.58 -18.72 21.97
C ILE A 34 -36.11 -19.05 21.69
N LYS A 35 -35.69 -20.29 22.00
CA LYS A 35 -34.33 -20.77 21.69
C LYS A 35 -34.05 -20.71 20.19
N GLY A 36 -34.99 -21.19 19.38
CA GLY A 36 -34.88 -21.15 17.91
C GLY A 36 -34.70 -19.73 17.39
N THR A 37 -35.55 -18.79 17.84
CA THR A 37 -35.46 -17.38 17.45
C THR A 37 -34.12 -16.75 17.85
N LEU A 38 -33.61 -17.00 19.06
CA LEU A 38 -32.32 -16.46 19.51
C LEU A 38 -31.15 -17.03 18.73
N ILE A 39 -31.18 -18.32 18.38
CA ILE A 39 -30.17 -18.94 17.51
C ILE A 39 -30.20 -18.29 16.12
N THR A 40 -31.38 -18.12 15.53
CA THR A 40 -31.52 -17.47 14.21
C THR A 40 -30.98 -16.04 14.21
N ILE A 41 -31.29 -15.25 15.25
CA ILE A 41 -30.77 -13.88 15.39
C ILE A 41 -29.25 -13.88 15.52
N SER A 42 -28.69 -14.79 16.34
CA SER A 42 -27.24 -14.90 16.55
C SER A 42 -26.51 -15.25 15.27
N VAL A 43 -27.04 -16.19 14.48
CA VAL A 43 -26.48 -16.58 13.18
C VAL A 43 -26.58 -15.43 12.17
N MET A 44 -27.71 -14.72 12.12
CA MET A 44 -27.88 -13.58 11.22
C MET A 44 -26.89 -12.46 11.54
N LEU A 45 -26.82 -12.03 12.81
CA LEU A 45 -25.89 -10.97 13.24
C LEU A 45 -24.43 -11.39 13.01
N GLY A 46 -24.09 -12.64 13.31
CA GLY A 46 -22.77 -13.18 13.08
C GLY A 46 -22.39 -13.20 11.60
N SER A 47 -23.31 -13.61 10.72
CA SER A 47 -23.08 -13.65 9.27
C SER A 47 -22.88 -12.25 8.68
N VAL A 48 -23.69 -11.28 9.10
CA VAL A 48 -23.55 -9.87 8.68
C VAL A 48 -22.19 -9.32 9.14
N SER A 49 -21.81 -9.58 10.39
CA SER A 49 -20.53 -9.12 10.95
C SER A 49 -19.34 -9.73 10.19
N CYS A 50 -19.40 -11.03 9.87
CA CYS A 50 -18.39 -11.71 9.07
C CYS A 50 -18.24 -11.09 7.67
N TYR A 51 -19.35 -10.73 7.02
CA TYR A 51 -19.33 -10.08 5.72
C TYR A 51 -18.64 -8.72 5.77
N PHE A 52 -18.97 -7.88 6.75
CA PHE A 52 -18.34 -6.55 6.92
C PHE A 52 -16.84 -6.66 7.17
N ILE A 53 -16.40 -7.55 8.05
CA ILE A 53 -14.97 -7.74 8.35
C ILE A 53 -14.21 -8.17 7.10
N TYR A 54 -14.80 -9.07 6.30
CA TYR A 54 -14.18 -9.51 5.06
C TYR A 54 -14.12 -8.41 4.00
N SER A 55 -15.21 -7.64 3.82
CA SER A 55 -15.26 -6.56 2.81
C SER A 55 -14.27 -5.45 3.13
N GLU A 56 -14.17 -5.05 4.39
CA GLU A 56 -13.20 -4.04 4.87
C GLU A 56 -11.77 -4.53 4.68
N GLY A 57 -11.47 -5.77 5.08
CA GLY A 57 -10.13 -6.34 4.91
C GLY A 57 -9.69 -6.39 3.44
N ARG A 58 -10.62 -6.70 2.53
CA ARG A 58 -10.37 -6.71 1.08
C ARG A 58 -10.19 -5.30 0.51
N SER A 59 -10.99 -4.34 0.96
CA SER A 59 -10.89 -2.94 0.53
C SER A 59 -9.57 -2.32 0.98
N ALA A 60 -9.15 -2.57 2.22
CA ALA A 60 -7.87 -2.11 2.75
C ALA A 60 -6.68 -2.66 1.95
N ASP A 61 -6.67 -3.96 1.65
CA ASP A 61 -5.62 -4.55 0.81
C ASP A 61 -5.62 -3.95 -0.62
N ALA A 62 -6.79 -3.66 -1.19
CA ALA A 62 -6.89 -3.03 -2.52
C ALA A 62 -6.34 -1.60 -2.53
N ALA A 63 -6.67 -0.80 -1.51
CA ALA A 63 -6.18 0.57 -1.38
C ALA A 63 -4.65 0.63 -1.23
N ILE A 64 -4.06 -0.31 -0.49
CA ILE A 64 -2.61 -0.44 -0.35
C ILE A 64 -1.96 -0.82 -1.69
N ILE A 65 -2.55 -1.76 -2.43
CA ILE A 65 -2.02 -2.13 -3.76
C ILE A 65 -2.08 -0.91 -4.70
N GLU A 66 -3.13 -0.11 -4.61
CA GLU A 66 -3.27 1.10 -5.41
C GLU A 66 -2.23 2.17 -5.01
N SER A 67 -1.99 2.37 -3.71
CA SER A 67 -0.96 3.30 -3.25
C SER A 67 0.44 2.90 -3.72
N TYR A 68 0.80 1.61 -3.62
CA TYR A 68 2.08 1.11 -4.13
C TYR A 68 2.20 1.29 -5.65
N LYS A 69 1.12 1.06 -6.40
CA LYS A 69 1.12 1.33 -7.85
C LYS A 69 1.30 2.81 -8.16
N GLN A 70 0.71 3.69 -7.36
CA GLN A 70 0.86 5.13 -7.53
C GLN A 70 2.28 5.59 -7.20
N GLU A 71 2.88 5.08 -6.11
CA GLU A 71 4.28 5.33 -5.76
C GLU A 71 5.24 4.85 -6.85
N ALA A 72 5.03 3.62 -7.37
CA ALA A 72 5.84 3.09 -8.47
C ALA A 72 5.75 3.97 -9.72
N LYS A 73 4.54 4.47 -10.06
CA LYS A 73 4.37 5.41 -11.18
C LYS A 73 5.07 6.75 -10.94
N ILE A 74 5.03 7.26 -9.71
CA ILE A 74 5.76 8.49 -9.34
C ILE A 74 7.26 8.28 -9.51
N GLN A 75 7.77 7.13 -9.05
CA GLN A 75 9.20 6.80 -9.16
C GLN A 75 9.65 6.65 -10.62
N GLU A 76 8.85 5.97 -11.45
CA GLU A 76 9.11 5.84 -12.89
C GLU A 76 9.11 7.21 -13.59
N ASN A 77 8.11 8.06 -13.31
CA ASN A 77 8.05 9.40 -13.89
C ASN A 77 9.23 10.27 -13.43
N ASN A 78 9.58 10.21 -12.14
CA ASN A 78 10.73 10.91 -11.61
C ASN A 78 12.03 10.49 -12.30
N GLN A 79 12.24 9.18 -12.56
CA GLN A 79 13.43 8.74 -13.30
C GLN A 79 13.49 9.38 -14.69
N VAL A 80 12.41 9.29 -15.46
CA VAL A 80 12.35 9.89 -16.81
C VAL A 80 12.59 11.40 -16.78
N GLU A 81 12.00 12.10 -15.81
CA GLU A 81 12.20 13.55 -15.63
C GLU A 81 13.62 13.91 -15.20
N GLN A 82 14.27 13.10 -14.36
CA GLN A 82 15.68 13.31 -13.98
C GLN A 82 16.59 13.30 -15.20
N TYR A 83 16.47 12.29 -16.05
CA TYR A 83 17.26 12.20 -17.27
C TYR A 83 17.03 13.39 -18.21
N LYS A 84 15.77 13.82 -18.38
CA LYS A 84 15.44 15.00 -19.19
C LYS A 84 16.01 16.30 -18.62
N LEU A 85 15.82 16.56 -17.33
CA LEU A 85 16.32 17.78 -16.69
C LEU A 85 17.84 17.89 -16.75
N VAL A 86 18.53 16.77 -16.58
CA VAL A 86 19.99 16.72 -16.66
C VAL A 86 20.46 16.92 -18.11
N ALA A 87 19.81 16.26 -19.07
CA ALA A 87 20.10 16.42 -20.50
C ALA A 87 19.90 17.88 -20.95
N ASP A 88 18.79 18.50 -20.56
CA ASP A 88 18.48 19.90 -20.89
C ASP A 88 19.50 20.86 -20.26
N LYS A 89 19.84 20.67 -18.98
CA LYS A 89 20.77 21.56 -18.26
C LYS A 89 22.20 21.43 -18.77
N LEU A 90 22.61 20.22 -19.18
CA LEU A 90 23.92 19.98 -19.79
C LEU A 90 23.91 20.16 -21.31
N GLN A 91 22.77 20.51 -21.93
CA GLN A 91 22.59 20.59 -23.38
C GLN A 91 23.15 19.36 -24.12
N THR A 92 22.84 18.16 -23.61
CA THR A 92 23.23 16.87 -24.21
C THR A 92 21.97 16.05 -24.50
N GLN A 93 22.14 14.92 -25.18
CA GLN A 93 21.03 14.01 -25.46
C GLN A 93 20.82 13.05 -24.28
N VAL A 94 19.56 12.69 -24.02
CA VAL A 94 19.18 11.83 -22.88
C VAL A 94 19.87 10.47 -22.89
N ASP A 95 20.08 9.88 -24.09
CA ASP A 95 20.76 8.60 -24.30
C ASP A 95 22.26 8.63 -23.94
N LYS A 96 22.85 9.82 -23.83
CA LYS A 96 24.24 10.02 -23.42
C LYS A 96 24.39 10.35 -21.94
N VAL A 97 23.29 10.39 -21.18
CA VAL A 97 23.30 10.65 -19.75
C VAL A 97 23.25 9.33 -18.99
N ILE A 98 24.26 9.05 -18.19
CA ILE A 98 24.28 7.92 -17.26
C ILE A 98 24.20 8.47 -15.84
N LEU A 99 23.19 8.04 -15.09
CA LEU A 99 22.98 8.40 -13.69
C LEU A 99 23.33 7.21 -12.80
N GLU A 100 24.24 7.41 -11.85
CA GLU A 100 24.62 6.42 -10.84
C GLU A 100 24.29 6.97 -9.45
N ASP A 101 23.61 6.18 -8.63
CA ASP A 101 23.33 6.55 -7.23
C ASP A 101 24.56 6.31 -6.35
N ILE A 102 25.06 7.38 -5.72
CA ILE A 102 26.08 7.35 -4.66
C ILE A 102 25.39 7.85 -3.38
N GLU A 103 25.80 7.36 -2.20
CA GLU A 103 25.08 7.57 -0.92
C GLU A 103 24.53 8.99 -0.70
N ASP A 104 25.33 10.03 -1.00
CA ASP A 104 24.95 11.43 -0.78
C ASP A 104 24.61 12.22 -2.06
N TYR A 105 24.82 11.63 -3.25
CA TYR A 105 24.62 12.34 -4.52
C TYR A 105 24.48 11.39 -5.71
N LYS A 106 23.87 11.87 -6.80
CA LYS A 106 23.90 11.15 -8.08
C LYS A 106 25.12 11.56 -8.88
N LYS A 107 25.92 10.60 -9.33
CA LYS A 107 26.98 10.85 -10.31
C LYS A 107 26.35 10.82 -11.71
N VAL A 108 26.54 11.90 -12.45
CA VAL A 108 26.11 12.04 -13.84
C VAL A 108 27.33 11.90 -14.73
N THR A 109 27.33 10.91 -15.62
CA THR A 109 28.34 10.79 -16.66
C THR A 109 27.72 11.15 -18.00
N THR A 110 28.32 12.10 -18.71
CA THR A 110 27.88 12.53 -20.05
C THR A 110 29.06 12.62 -21.01
N ASP A 111 28.79 12.89 -22.28
CA ASP A 111 29.83 13.19 -23.28
C ASP A 111 30.62 14.48 -22.99
N LYS A 112 30.15 15.33 -22.06
CA LYS A 112 30.80 16.59 -21.67
C LYS A 112 31.64 16.50 -20.39
N GLY A 113 31.58 15.36 -19.69
CA GLY A 113 32.28 15.12 -18.44
C GLY A 113 31.42 14.46 -17.37
N ILE A 114 31.96 14.42 -16.16
CA ILE A 114 31.36 13.79 -14.98
C ILE A 114 30.92 14.88 -14.01
N TYR A 115 29.68 14.81 -13.53
CA TYR A 115 29.07 15.80 -12.64
C TYR A 115 28.53 15.15 -11.37
N LYS A 116 28.54 15.91 -10.28
CA LYS A 116 27.83 15.63 -9.03
C LYS A 116 26.46 16.30 -9.11
N LEU A 117 25.39 15.52 -8.98
CA LEU A 117 24.01 15.96 -9.05
C LEU A 117 23.30 15.73 -7.72
N THR A 118 22.68 16.79 -7.22
CA THR A 118 21.75 16.74 -6.10
C THR A 118 20.39 17.23 -6.57
N LEU A 119 19.33 16.49 -6.22
CA LEU A 119 17.97 16.72 -6.71
C LEU A 119 17.08 17.23 -5.58
N LEU A 120 16.20 18.17 -5.92
CA LEU A 120 15.13 18.62 -5.03
C LEU A 120 13.88 17.79 -5.28
N TYR A 121 13.31 17.26 -4.20
CA TYR A 121 12.02 16.62 -4.22
C TYR A 121 11.01 17.49 -3.45
N ASP A 122 9.74 17.42 -3.84
CA ASP A 122 8.65 17.99 -3.07
C ASP A 122 8.24 17.08 -1.90
N ASP A 123 7.31 17.55 -1.06
CA ASP A 123 6.79 16.81 0.09
C ASP A 123 6.06 15.51 -0.29
N THR A 124 5.77 15.31 -1.59
CA THR A 124 5.15 14.10 -2.16
C THR A 124 6.16 13.15 -2.80
N GLY A 125 7.47 13.46 -2.69
CA GLY A 125 8.55 12.69 -3.29
C GLY A 125 8.67 12.87 -4.81
N ARG A 126 7.97 13.84 -5.41
CA ARG A 126 8.11 14.16 -6.84
C ARG A 126 9.30 15.06 -7.07
N LEU A 127 9.93 14.89 -8.21
CA LEU A 127 11.07 15.70 -8.59
C LEU A 127 10.64 17.15 -8.83
N LYS A 128 11.20 18.09 -8.06
CA LYS A 128 10.96 19.53 -8.20
C LYS A 128 11.99 20.19 -9.12
N GLY A 129 13.21 19.67 -9.13
CA GLY A 129 14.28 20.18 -9.98
C GLY A 129 15.67 19.77 -9.52
N ILE A 130 16.68 20.46 -10.07
CA ILE A 130 18.09 20.25 -9.74
C ILE A 130 18.50 21.28 -8.69
N ASP A 131 18.94 20.80 -7.52
CA ASP A 131 19.52 21.65 -6.48
C ASP A 131 20.92 22.11 -6.92
N THR A 132 21.81 21.13 -7.07
CA THR A 132 23.23 21.36 -7.31
C THR A 132 23.69 20.47 -8.47
N LEU A 133 24.46 21.04 -9.39
CA LEU A 133 25.10 20.33 -10.51
C LEU A 133 26.52 20.85 -10.68
N GLU A 134 27.49 20.11 -10.15
CA GLU A 134 28.90 20.51 -10.12
C GLU A 134 29.75 19.57 -10.95
N LYS A 135 30.65 20.12 -11.77
CA LYS A 135 31.56 19.31 -12.58
C LYS A 135 32.69 18.76 -11.69
N ILE A 136 32.90 17.45 -11.74
CA ILE A 136 33.97 16.75 -11.02
C ILE A 136 35.18 16.51 -11.93
N TYR A 137 34.93 16.12 -13.19
CA TYR A 137 35.93 15.83 -14.22
C TYR A 137 35.47 16.30 -15.60
#